data_AF-A0A830BU04-F1
#
_entry.id   AF-A0A830BU04-F1
#
_cell.length_a   1.000
_cell.length_b   1.000
_cell.length_c   1.000
_cell.angle_alpha   90.00
_cell.angle_beta   90.00
_cell.angle_gamma   90.00
#
_symmetry.space_group_name_H-M   'P 1'
#
loop_
_entity.id
_entity.type
_entity.pdbx_description
1 polymer ?
#
loop_
_entity_poly.entity_id
_entity_poly.type
_entity_poly.pdbx_seq_one_letter_code
_entity_poly.pdbx_strand_id
1 'polypeptide(L)'
;IYLQREFEEISNNFKTHEHARLTLKYDESLSHLTYAASDMFVIPSIFEPCGVTEMIAMRYGSIPIARKTGGLNDSVFDVDDDTIPVQFRNGFTFLTADE
;
A
#
# COMPACT_ATOMS: atom_id res chain seq x y z
N ILE A 1 -8.98 20.98 10.86
CA ILE A 1 -10.36 20.91 11.39
C ILE A 1 -11.36 20.53 10.30
N TYR A 2 -11.42 21.23 9.15
CA TYR A 2 -12.33 20.86 8.05
C TYR A 2 -12.03 19.48 7.44
N LEU A 3 -10.81 19.26 6.93
CA LEU A 3 -10.39 17.98 6.35
C LEU A 3 -10.60 16.78 7.29
N GLN A 4 -10.26 16.94 8.57
CA GLN A 4 -10.46 15.89 9.56
C GLN A 4 -11.95 15.48 9.67
N ARG A 5 -12.86 16.46 9.68
CA ARG A 5 -14.31 16.18 9.72
C ARG A 5 -14.78 15.44 8.48
N GLU A 6 -14.32 15.82 7.29
CA GLU A 6 -14.68 15.11 6.05
C GLU A 6 -14.27 13.63 6.10
N PHE A 7 -13.05 13.33 6.56
CA PHE A 7 -12.60 11.94 6.71
C PHE A 7 -13.39 11.20 7.80
N GLU A 8 -13.71 11.85 8.92
CA GLU A 8 -14.54 11.28 9.98
C GLU A 8 -15.96 10.94 9.46
N GLU A 9 -16.55 11.81 8.62
CA GLU A 9 -17.83 11.56 7.96
C GLU A 9 -17.77 10.36 7.01
N ILE A 10 -16.74 10.28 6.17
CA ILE A 10 -16.52 9.10 5.30
C ILE A 10 -16.38 7.83 6.15
N SER A 11 -15.58 7.87 7.21
CA SER A 11 -15.41 6.74 8.13
C SER A 11 -16.74 6.28 8.73
N ASN A 12 -17.60 7.22 9.12
CA ASN A 12 -18.94 6.91 9.63
C ASN A 12 -19.85 6.30 8.56
N ASN A 13 -19.83 6.82 7.33
CA ASN A 13 -20.63 6.31 6.22
C ASN A 13 -20.26 4.86 5.86
N PHE A 14 -18.99 4.49 6.01
CA PHE A 14 -18.50 3.14 5.74
C PHE A 14 -18.45 2.24 7.00
N LYS A 15 -19.02 2.69 8.13
CA LYS A 15 -18.88 1.97 9.41
C LYS A 15 -19.52 0.58 9.41
N THR A 16 -20.57 0.37 8.63
CA THR A 16 -21.27 -0.92 8.51
C THR A 16 -21.17 -1.50 7.12
N HIS A 17 -20.28 -0.97 6.28
CA HIS A 17 -20.10 -1.45 4.91
C HIS A 17 -19.37 -2.80 4.94
N GLU A 18 -19.80 -3.74 4.10
CA GLU A 18 -19.29 -5.12 4.11
C GLU A 18 -17.85 -5.23 3.58
N HIS A 19 -17.51 -4.47 2.53
CA HIS A 19 -16.25 -4.63 1.80
C HIS A 19 -15.24 -3.49 1.98
N ALA A 20 -15.58 -2.45 2.75
CA ALA A 20 -14.76 -1.24 2.81
C ALA A 20 -14.82 -0.63 4.21
N ARG A 21 -13.65 -0.26 4.72
CA ARG A 21 -13.52 0.39 6.02
C ARG A 21 -12.43 1.44 5.96
N LEU A 22 -12.75 2.64 6.47
CA LEU A 22 -11.75 3.66 6.76
C LEU A 22 -11.45 3.67 8.27
N THR A 23 -10.17 3.63 8.62
CA THR A 23 -9.72 3.60 10.01
C THR A 23 -8.78 4.77 10.27
N LEU A 24 -9.25 5.76 11.02
CA LEU A 24 -8.53 7.00 11.33
C LEU A 24 -7.95 6.95 12.75
N LYS A 25 -7.02 6.02 12.99
CA LYS A 25 -6.31 5.92 14.28
C LYS A 25 -4.86 5.53 14.06
N TYR A 26 -3.99 5.99 14.95
CA TYR A 26 -2.63 5.48 15.06
C TYR A 26 -2.64 4.29 16.04
N ASP A 27 -2.47 3.09 15.51
CA ASP A 27 -2.48 1.84 16.26
C ASP A 27 -1.52 0.85 15.60
N GLU A 28 -0.32 0.72 16.19
CA GLU A 28 0.74 -0.14 15.68
C GLU A 28 0.30 -1.61 15.57
N SER A 29 -0.43 -2.11 16.57
CA SER A 29 -0.92 -3.49 16.56
C SER A 29 -1.89 -3.73 15.42
N LEU A 30 -2.81 -2.78 15.16
CA LEU A 30 -3.70 -2.89 14.01
C LEU A 30 -2.94 -2.79 12.68
N SER A 31 -1.91 -1.95 12.59
CA SER A 31 -1.08 -1.86 11.37
C SER A 31 -0.46 -3.20 11.02
N HIS A 32 0.14 -3.89 11.99
CA HIS A 32 0.68 -5.24 11.79
C HIS A 32 -0.39 -6.26 11.37
N LEU A 33 -1.57 -6.22 11.99
CA LEU A 33 -2.70 -7.08 11.58
C LEU A 33 -3.18 -6.78 10.16
N THR A 34 -3.17 -5.51 9.75
CA THR A 34 -3.57 -5.10 8.40
C THR A 34 -2.60 -5.67 7.37
N TYR A 35 -1.28 -5.57 7.60
CA TYR A 35 -0.29 -6.19 6.72
C TYR A 35 -0.47 -7.71 6.66
N ALA A 36 -0.61 -8.38 7.82
CA ALA A 36 -0.75 -9.83 7.91
C ALA A 36 -2.04 -10.39 7.27
N ALA A 37 -3.12 -9.60 7.27
CA ALA A 37 -4.41 -9.99 6.71
C ALA A 37 -4.56 -9.62 5.22
N SER A 38 -3.60 -8.88 4.66
CA SER A 38 -3.67 -8.42 3.27
C SER A 38 -3.02 -9.42 2.32
N ASP A 39 -3.72 -9.74 1.23
CA ASP A 39 -3.12 -10.45 0.09
C ASP A 39 -2.28 -9.50 -0.77
N MET A 40 -2.74 -8.24 -0.91
CA MET A 40 -2.05 -7.18 -1.65
C MET A 40 -2.07 -5.87 -0.87
N PHE A 41 -1.01 -5.08 -1.01
CA PHE A 41 -0.86 -3.79 -0.33
C PHE A 41 -0.58 -2.67 -1.33
N VAL A 42 -1.53 -1.74 -1.47
CA VAL A 42 -1.45 -0.65 -2.46
C VAL A 42 -0.76 0.56 -1.85
N ILE A 43 0.29 1.05 -2.51
CA ILE A 43 1.13 2.17 -2.07
C ILE A 43 1.21 3.21 -3.19
N PRO A 44 0.18 4.07 -3.33
CA PRO A 44 0.08 5.04 -4.42
C PRO A 44 0.83 6.34 -4.11
N SER A 45 1.86 6.27 -3.27
CA SER A 45 2.64 7.44 -2.84
C SER A 45 3.24 8.16 -4.04
N ILE A 46 3.16 9.49 -4.06
CA ILE A 46 3.83 10.33 -5.07
C ILE A 46 5.31 10.51 -4.72
N PHE A 47 5.62 10.44 -3.43
CA PHE A 47 6.96 10.58 -2.88
C PHE A 47 7.12 9.58 -1.73
N GLU A 48 8.17 8.77 -1.78
CA GLU A 48 8.51 7.79 -0.74
C GLU A 48 10.04 7.67 -0.65
N PRO A 49 10.71 8.21 0.38
CA PRO A 49 12.18 8.27 0.40
C PRO A 49 12.84 6.99 0.93
N CYS A 50 12.15 6.20 1.76
CA CYS A 50 12.78 5.15 2.56
C CYS A 50 12.32 3.73 2.20
N GLY A 51 11.12 3.58 1.64
CA GLY A 51 10.64 2.28 1.20
C GLY A 51 10.32 1.29 2.34
N VAL A 52 9.90 1.79 3.50
CA VAL A 52 9.68 0.92 4.67
C VAL A 52 8.38 0.13 4.53
N THR A 53 7.35 0.74 3.94
CA THR A 53 5.98 0.21 3.89
C THR A 53 5.89 -1.08 3.06
N GLU A 54 6.47 -1.09 1.86
CA GLU A 54 6.49 -2.25 0.98
C GLU A 54 7.36 -3.39 1.53
N MET A 55 8.47 -3.06 2.21
CA MET A 55 9.31 -4.07 2.86
C MET A 55 8.55 -4.77 3.99
N ILE A 56 7.73 -4.03 4.76
CA ILE A 56 6.86 -4.62 5.78
C ILE A 56 5.78 -5.47 5.10
N ALA A 57 5.10 -4.96 4.07
CA ALA A 57 4.08 -5.72 3.35
C ALA A 57 4.62 -7.08 2.85
N MET A 58 5.77 -7.07 2.16
CA MET A 58 6.43 -8.28 1.69
C MET A 58 6.83 -9.22 2.83
N ARG A 59 7.30 -8.68 3.96
CA ARG A 59 7.63 -9.50 5.15
C ARG A 59 6.43 -10.25 5.71
N TYR A 60 5.23 -9.69 5.57
CA TYR A 60 3.97 -10.33 5.96
C TYR A 60 3.37 -11.21 4.86
N GLY A 61 4.02 -11.32 3.70
CA GLY A 61 3.54 -12.12 2.56
C GLY A 61 2.53 -11.40 1.67
N SER A 62 2.33 -10.10 1.87
CA SER A 62 1.44 -9.28 1.04
C SER A 62 2.16 -8.76 -0.19
N ILE A 63 1.52 -8.83 -1.35
CA ILE A 63 2.09 -8.40 -2.63
C ILE A 63 1.98 -6.87 -2.77
N PRO A 64 3.10 -6.14 -2.87
CA PRO A 64 3.06 -4.70 -3.07
C PRO A 64 2.56 -4.33 -4.47
N ILE A 65 1.66 -3.36 -4.53
CA ILE A 65 1.28 -2.63 -5.75
C ILE A 65 1.70 -1.18 -5.54
N ALA A 66 2.78 -0.75 -6.17
CA ALA A 66 3.46 0.49 -5.79
C ALA A 66 3.68 1.43 -6.97
N ARG A 67 3.61 2.74 -6.71
CA ARG A 67 4.07 3.72 -7.69
C ARG A 67 5.60 3.69 -7.79
N LYS A 68 6.19 3.75 -8.98
CA LYS A 68 7.64 3.88 -9.19
C LYS A 68 8.14 5.27 -8.76
N THR A 69 8.36 5.45 -7.46
CA THR A 69 8.93 6.68 -6.88
C THR A 69 9.84 6.37 -5.69
N GLY A 70 10.98 7.05 -5.62
CA GLY A 70 11.97 6.91 -4.54
C GLY A 70 12.22 5.46 -4.13
N GLY A 71 12.12 5.17 -2.83
CA GLY A 71 12.39 3.85 -2.25
C GLY A 71 11.50 2.73 -2.79
N LEU A 72 10.28 3.02 -3.25
CA LEU A 72 9.41 2.00 -3.86
C LEU A 72 9.98 1.48 -5.18
N ASN A 73 10.59 2.36 -5.98
CA ASN A 73 11.23 1.98 -7.23
C ASN A 73 12.50 1.14 -7.01
N ASP A 74 13.13 1.29 -5.85
CA ASP A 74 14.37 0.60 -5.51
C ASP A 74 14.13 -0.80 -4.92
N SER A 75 12.88 -1.10 -4.50
CA SER A 75 12.53 -2.30 -3.73
C SER A 75 11.42 -3.15 -4.36
N VAL A 76 10.52 -2.56 -5.16
CA VAL A 76 9.43 -3.26 -5.85
C VAL A 76 9.83 -3.50 -7.30
N PHE A 77 10.09 -4.75 -7.62
CA PHE A 77 10.46 -5.23 -8.94
C PHE A 77 9.25 -5.86 -9.61
N ASP A 78 8.85 -5.26 -10.72
CA ASP A 78 7.63 -5.64 -11.44
C ASP A 78 7.69 -7.08 -11.95
N VAL A 79 6.60 -7.82 -11.77
CA VAL A 79 6.46 -9.19 -12.31
C VAL A 79 6.39 -9.25 -13.83
N ASP A 80 5.93 -8.17 -14.47
CA ASP A 80 5.80 -8.06 -15.92
C ASP A 80 7.05 -7.45 -16.58
N ASP A 81 8.08 -7.08 -15.81
CA ASP A 81 9.35 -6.59 -16.36
C ASP A 81 10.29 -7.74 -16.73
N ASP A 82 10.32 -8.05 -18.03
CA ASP A 82 11.16 -9.12 -18.58
C ASP A 82 12.68 -8.87 -18.51
N THR A 83 13.10 -7.65 -18.18
CA THR A 83 14.51 -7.35 -17.96
C THR A 83 14.99 -7.77 -16.57
N ILE A 84 14.06 -8.03 -15.63
CA ILE A 84 14.35 -8.46 -14.27
C ILE A 84 14.33 -9.99 -14.19
N PRO A 85 15.35 -10.65 -13.61
CA PRO A 85 15.29 -12.09 -13.37
C PRO A 85 14.10 -12.49 -12.51
N VAL A 86 13.39 -13.55 -12.88
CA VAL A 86 12.12 -13.99 -12.26
C VAL A 86 12.20 -14.09 -10.74
N GLN A 87 13.33 -14.53 -10.18
CA GLN A 87 13.51 -14.69 -8.73
C GLN A 87 13.56 -13.37 -7.94
N PHE A 88 13.74 -12.22 -8.60
CA PHE A 88 13.75 -10.91 -7.96
C PHE A 88 12.42 -10.18 -8.08
N ARG A 89 11.56 -10.58 -9.03
CA ARG A 89 10.25 -9.96 -9.22
C ARG A 89 9.36 -10.23 -8.01
N ASN A 90 8.77 -9.18 -7.44
CA ASN A 90 8.15 -9.24 -6.13
C ASN A 90 6.86 -8.40 -5.99
N GLY A 91 6.41 -7.72 -7.04
CA GLY A 91 5.18 -6.92 -6.99
C GLY A 91 4.76 -6.37 -8.34
N PHE A 92 3.82 -5.41 -8.29
CA PHE A 92 3.34 -4.69 -9.46
C PHE A 92 3.67 -3.20 -9.32
N THR A 93 4.03 -2.57 -10.42
CA THR A 93 4.39 -1.16 -10.41
C THR A 93 3.61 -0.34 -11.43
N PHE A 94 3.40 0.95 -11.12
CA PHE A 94 2.78 1.92 -12.03
C PHE A 94 3.46 3.29 -11.94
N LEU A 95 3.39 4.09 -13.00
CA LEU A 95 4.00 5.41 -13.13
C LEU A 95 3.02 6.53 -12.77
N THR A 96 1.78 6.40 -13.24
CA THR A 96 0.73 7.42 -13.11
C THR A 96 -0.61 6.80 -12.69
N ALA A 97 -1.54 7.64 -12.22
CA ALA A 97 -2.82 7.15 -11.70
C ALA A 97 -3.80 6.70 -12.80
N ASP A 98 -3.48 7.00 -14.06
CA ASP A 98 -4.25 6.74 -15.26
C ASP A 98 -3.68 5.62 -16.14
N GLU A 99 -2.67 4.91 -15.64
CA GLU A 99 -2.06 3.76 -16.32
C GLU A 99 -2.95 2.51 -16.26
#